data_AF-B9Y5R3-F1
#
_entry.id   AF-B9Y5R3-F1
#
_cell.length_a   1.000
_cell.length_b   1.000
_cell.length_c   1.000
_cell.angle_alpha   90.00
_cell.angle_beta   90.00
_cell.angle_gamma   90.00
#
_symmetry.space_group_name_H-M   'P 1'
#
loop_
_entity.id
_entity.type
_entity.pdbx_description
1 polymer ?
#
loop_
_entity_poly.entity_id
_entity_poly.type
_entity_poly.pdbx_seq_one_letter_code
_entity_poly.pdbx_strand_id
1 'polypeptide(L)'
;MTDEEYADFTGRLAAYEISQSEFIRQAIRKATIRPIVTVSPVNDGLLAALSKLTAEYGKIGGNLNQIARSLNEYGSPYRGLEKEVRGAAADLAALKFEVLQKVGEAVGDTQTYQL
;
A
#
# COMPACT_ATOMS: atom_id res chain seq x y z
N MET A 1 23.11 -53.95 -8.03
CA MET A 1 23.33 -55.04 -7.06
C MET A 1 24.55 -55.77 -7.54
N THR A 2 25.57 -55.82 -6.71
CA THR A 2 26.79 -56.60 -6.96
C THR A 2 26.53 -58.08 -6.67
N ASP A 3 27.33 -58.97 -7.25
CA ASP A 3 27.16 -60.42 -7.07
C ASP A 3 27.34 -60.84 -5.60
N GLU A 4 28.15 -60.10 -4.85
CA GLU A 4 28.37 -60.29 -3.41
C GLU A 4 27.14 -59.90 -2.58
N GLU A 5 26.50 -58.76 -2.91
CA GLU A 5 25.24 -58.35 -2.29
C GLU A 5 24.10 -59.34 -2.57
N TYR A 6 24.09 -59.95 -3.76
CA TYR A 6 23.09 -60.96 -4.11
C TYR A 6 23.30 -62.27 -3.35
N ALA A 7 24.56 -62.69 -3.17
CA ALA A 7 24.90 -63.88 -2.39
C ALA A 7 24.53 -63.72 -0.91
N ASP A 8 24.80 -62.56 -0.31
CA ASP A 8 24.37 -62.26 1.07
C ASP A 8 22.84 -62.24 1.20
N PHE A 9 22.15 -61.61 0.25
CA PHE A 9 20.69 -61.54 0.23
C PHE A 9 20.04 -62.93 0.11
N THR A 10 20.54 -63.78 -0.80
CA THR A 10 20.04 -65.14 -1.00
C THR A 10 20.35 -66.06 0.18
N GLY A 11 21.52 -65.92 0.82
CA GLY A 11 21.86 -66.60 2.06
C GLY A 11 20.91 -66.24 3.21
N ARG A 12 20.53 -64.96 3.33
CA ARG A 12 19.53 -64.51 4.30
C ARG A 12 18.14 -65.02 3.97
N LEU A 13 17.74 -65.05 2.69
CA LEU A 13 16.44 -65.54 2.24
C LEU A 13 16.24 -67.04 2.54
N ALA A 14 17.30 -67.85 2.37
CA ALA A 14 17.26 -69.29 2.61
C ALA A 14 16.82 -69.64 4.03
N ALA A 15 17.14 -68.81 5.03
CA ALA A 15 16.75 -69.01 6.42
C ALA A 15 15.25 -68.80 6.71
N TYR A 16 14.51 -68.14 5.80
CA TYR A 16 13.10 -67.81 6.01
C TYR A 16 12.13 -68.72 5.22
N GLU A 17 12.61 -69.60 4.34
CA GLU A 17 11.80 -70.53 3.51
C GLU A 17 10.62 -69.89 2.76
N ILE A 18 10.71 -68.59 2.48
CA ILE A 18 9.69 -67.80 1.77
C ILE A 18 10.23 -67.30 0.43
N SER A 19 9.32 -66.94 -0.48
CA SER A 19 9.73 -66.31 -1.73
C SER A 19 10.40 -64.95 -1.49
N GLN A 20 11.33 -64.60 -2.38
CA GLN A 20 12.02 -63.30 -2.38
C GLN A 20 11.03 -62.12 -2.28
N SER A 21 9.93 -62.20 -3.03
CA SER A 21 8.88 -61.18 -3.05
C SER A 21 8.23 -60.99 -1.67
N GLU A 22 8.03 -62.08 -0.93
CA GLU A 22 7.42 -62.04 0.40
C GLU A 22 8.39 -61.56 1.46
N PHE A 23 9.68 -61.91 1.33
CA PHE A 23 10.74 -61.36 2.19
C PHE A 23 10.86 -59.84 2.04
N ILE A 24 10.87 -59.32 0.81
CA ILE A 24 10.90 -57.88 0.55
C ILE A 24 9.65 -57.19 1.09
N ARG A 25 8.46 -57.79 0.89
CA ARG A 25 7.19 -57.25 1.41
C ARG A 25 7.20 -57.10 2.92
N GLN A 26 7.69 -58.12 3.64
CA GLN A 26 7.79 -58.08 5.10
C GLN A 26 8.86 -57.11 5.59
N ALA A 27 10.01 -57.06 4.92
CA ALA A 27 11.08 -56.11 5.23
C ALA A 27 10.58 -54.66 5.09
N ILE A 28 9.84 -54.34 4.02
CA ILE A 28 9.26 -53.01 3.81
C ILE A 28 8.14 -52.72 4.82
N ARG A 29 7.27 -53.69 5.12
CA ARG A 29 6.19 -53.50 6.12
C ARG A 29 6.71 -53.28 7.54
N LYS A 30 7.84 -53.91 7.91
CA LYS A 30 8.48 -53.75 9.22
C LYS A 30 9.49 -52.60 9.24
N ALA A 31 9.96 -52.14 8.08
CA ALA A 31 10.84 -50.97 7.98
C ALA A 31 10.06 -49.71 8.34
N THR A 32 10.57 -48.96 9.30
CA THR A 32 10.06 -47.62 9.61
C THR A 32 10.41 -46.69 8.46
N ILE A 33 9.44 -46.39 7.60
CA ILE A 33 9.60 -45.38 6.55
C ILE A 33 9.65 -44.02 7.24
N ARG A 34 10.78 -43.31 7.11
CA ARG A 34 10.93 -41.93 7.57
C ARG A 34 10.81 -40.99 6.38
N PRO A 35 9.62 -40.46 6.07
CA PRO A 35 9.49 -39.48 4.99
C PRO A 35 10.29 -38.23 5.33
N ILE A 36 11.29 -37.91 4.51
CA ILE A 36 11.99 -36.63 4.57
C ILE A 36 11.18 -35.66 3.71
N VAL A 37 10.37 -34.83 4.36
CA VAL A 37 9.64 -33.74 3.68
C VAL A 37 10.56 -32.52 3.63
N THR A 38 11.16 -32.26 2.47
CA THR A 38 11.90 -31.03 2.20
C THR A 38 10.90 -29.90 1.91
N VAL A 39 10.65 -29.05 2.89
CA VAL A 39 9.93 -27.79 2.68
C VAL A 39 10.96 -26.78 2.19
N SER A 40 10.89 -26.39 0.91
CA SER A 40 11.80 -25.38 0.36
C SER A 40 11.71 -24.09 1.18
N PRO A 41 12.85 -23.48 1.58
CA PRO A 41 12.82 -22.12 2.09
C PRO A 41 12.22 -21.22 1.02
N VAL A 42 11.49 -20.19 1.46
CA VAL A 42 10.83 -19.19 0.62
C VAL A 42 11.70 -18.86 -0.59
N ASN A 43 11.17 -19.08 -1.80
CA ASN A 43 11.88 -18.79 -3.04
C ASN A 43 12.36 -17.33 -3.02
N ASP A 44 13.67 -17.09 -3.00
CA ASP A 44 14.27 -15.75 -2.96
C ASP A 44 13.73 -14.84 -4.08
N GLY A 45 13.33 -15.42 -5.23
CA GLY A 45 12.67 -14.70 -6.31
C GLY A 45 11.29 -14.13 -5.92
N LEU A 46 10.51 -14.88 -5.13
CA LEU A 46 9.23 -14.40 -4.59
C LEU A 46 9.44 -13.27 -3.59
N LEU A 47 10.44 -13.40 -2.71
CA LEU A 47 10.76 -12.36 -1.72
C LEU A 47 11.26 -11.08 -2.40
N ALA A 48 12.09 -11.19 -3.44
CA ALA A 48 12.53 -10.07 -4.25
C ALA A 48 11.37 -9.39 -4.98
N ALA A 49 10.44 -10.17 -5.55
CA ALA A 49 9.25 -9.63 -6.21
C ALA A 49 8.35 -8.88 -5.23
N LEU A 50 8.10 -9.45 -4.04
CA LEU A 50 7.36 -8.79 -2.97
C LEU A 50 8.04 -7.51 -2.50
N SER A 51 9.36 -7.53 -2.29
CA SER A 51 10.13 -6.35 -1.87
C SER A 51 10.04 -5.22 -2.90
N LYS A 52 10.14 -5.55 -4.19
CA LYS A 52 9.96 -4.58 -5.28
C LYS A 52 8.55 -4.00 -5.27
N LEU A 53 7.53 -4.85 -5.10
CA LEU A 53 6.14 -4.43 -5.05
C LEU A 53 5.88 -3.48 -3.86
N THR A 54 6.39 -3.83 -2.67
CA THR A 54 6.31 -2.98 -1.47
C THR A 54 6.98 -1.62 -1.68
N ALA A 55 8.13 -1.58 -2.35
CA ALA A 55 8.82 -0.32 -2.67
C ALA A 55 8.00 0.57 -3.62
N GLU A 56 7.35 0.00 -4.65
CA GLU A 56 6.47 0.76 -5.55
C GLU A 56 5.24 1.31 -4.80
N TYR A 57 4.61 0.51 -3.93
CA TYR A 57 3.53 1.01 -3.08
C TYR A 57 3.98 2.13 -2.13
N GLY A 58 5.21 2.07 -1.61
CA GLY A 58 5.80 3.15 -0.82
C GLY A 58 5.92 4.47 -1.60
N LYS A 59 6.36 4.42 -2.87
CA LYS A 59 6.42 5.59 -3.76
C LYS A 59 5.02 6.17 -4.03
N ILE A 60 4.05 5.31 -4.31
CA ILE A 60 2.65 5.72 -4.53
C ILE A 60 2.10 6.43 -3.28
N GLY A 61 2.30 5.85 -2.10
CA GLY A 61 1.90 6.47 -0.83
C GLY A 61 2.56 7.83 -0.58
N GLY A 62 3.86 7.95 -0.90
CA GLY A 62 4.60 9.21 -0.81
C GLY A 62 4.01 10.29 -1.73
N ASN A 63 3.71 9.95 -2.98
CA ASN A 63 3.09 10.87 -3.94
C ASN A 63 1.69 11.31 -3.48
N LEU A 64 0.87 10.36 -3.01
CA LEU A 64 -0.45 10.67 -2.48
C LEU A 64 -0.38 11.62 -1.27
N ASN A 65 0.61 11.45 -0.39
CA ASN A 65 0.82 12.34 0.75
C ASN A 65 1.23 13.76 0.31
N GLN A 66 2.06 13.88 -0.73
CA GLN A 66 2.40 15.19 -1.31
C GLN A 66 1.17 15.87 -1.93
N ILE A 67 0.34 15.12 -2.66
CA ILE A 67 -0.92 15.62 -3.23
C ILE A 67 -1.84 16.10 -2.10
N ALA A 68 -2.00 15.32 -1.03
CA ALA A 68 -2.83 15.69 0.11
C ALA A 68 -2.33 16.99 0.78
N ARG A 69 -1.01 17.16 0.96
CA ARG A 69 -0.44 18.40 1.48
C ARG A 69 -0.72 19.59 0.57
N SER A 70 -0.46 19.44 -0.73
CA SER A 70 -0.72 20.47 -1.73
C SER A 70 -2.20 20.89 -1.74
N LEU A 71 -3.12 19.93 -1.67
CA LEU A 71 -4.57 20.20 -1.59
C LEU A 71 -4.98 20.85 -0.27
N ASN A 72 -4.37 20.47 0.86
CA ASN A 72 -4.63 21.09 2.16
C ASN A 72 -4.10 22.54 2.23
N GLU A 73 -3.01 22.84 1.52
CA GLU A 73 -2.47 24.19 1.38
C GLU A 73 -3.26 25.02 0.36
N TYR A 74 -3.84 24.36 -0.66
CA TYR A 74 -4.71 24.99 -1.66
C TYR A 74 -5.97 25.57 -1.00
N GLY A 75 -5.96 26.88 -0.82
CA GLY A 75 -7.03 27.64 -0.15
C GLY A 75 -6.54 28.52 1.00
N SER A 76 -5.34 28.27 1.53
CA SER A 76 -4.74 29.12 2.56
C SER A 76 -4.49 30.57 2.08
N PRO A 77 -3.87 30.82 0.90
CA PRO A 77 -3.67 32.19 0.43
C PRO A 77 -4.99 32.87 0.01
N TYR A 78 -5.96 32.09 -0.48
CA TYR A 78 -7.26 32.64 -0.92
C TYR A 78 -8.16 33.07 0.24
N ARG A 79 -8.10 32.41 1.40
CA ARG A 79 -8.88 32.82 2.59
C ARG A 79 -8.43 34.16 3.15
N GLY A 80 -7.12 34.44 3.15
CA GLY A 80 -6.58 35.75 3.55
C GLY A 80 -6.99 36.83 2.57
N LEU A 81 -6.79 36.58 1.28
CA LEU A 81 -7.15 37.49 0.20
C LEU A 81 -8.65 37.80 0.15
N GLU A 82 -9.52 36.81 0.40
CA GLU A 82 -10.98 37.03 0.45
C GLU A 82 -11.35 38.05 1.53
N LYS A 83 -10.73 37.96 2.71
CA LYS A 83 -10.99 38.91 3.81
C LYS A 83 -10.52 40.32 3.46
N GLU A 84 -9.34 40.44 2.85
CA GLU A 84 -8.81 41.73 2.40
C GLU A 84 -9.68 42.35 1.30
N VAL A 85 -10.10 41.57 0.30
CA VAL A 85 -10.97 42.05 -0.79
C VAL A 85 -12.34 42.48 -0.24
N ARG A 86 -12.92 41.72 0.68
CA ARG A 86 -14.18 42.11 1.36
C ARG A 86 -14.02 43.40 2.16
N GLY A 87 -12.89 43.57 2.86
CA GLY A 87 -12.55 44.80 3.59
C GLY A 87 -12.47 46.00 2.65
N ALA A 88 -11.67 45.89 1.59
CA ALA A 88 -11.50 46.94 0.59
C ALA A 88 -12.83 47.32 -0.11
N ALA A 89 -13.69 46.33 -0.38
CA ALA A 89 -15.02 46.58 -0.93
C ALA A 89 -15.93 47.36 0.04
N ALA A 90 -15.85 47.07 1.35
CA ALA A 90 -16.58 47.80 2.38
C ALA A 90 -16.08 49.25 2.52
N ASP A 91 -14.76 49.45 2.53
CA ASP A 91 -14.14 50.78 2.58
C ASP A 91 -14.54 51.63 1.36
N LEU A 92 -14.56 51.03 0.17
CA LEU A 92 -15.02 51.70 -1.05
C LEU A 92 -16.51 52.08 -0.99
N ALA A 93 -17.36 51.23 -0.41
CA ALA A 93 -18.77 51.53 -0.23
C ALA A 93 -18.98 52.69 0.77
N ALA A 94 -18.20 52.72 1.86
CA ALA A 94 -18.21 53.82 2.81
C ALA A 94 -17.76 55.14 2.15
N LEU A 95 -16.67 55.09 1.36
CA LEU A 95 -16.19 56.25 0.61
C LEU A 95 -17.23 56.75 -0.40
N LYS A 96 -17.92 55.85 -1.11
CA LYS A 96 -19.02 56.21 -2.02
C LYS A 96 -20.12 56.97 -1.28
N PHE A 97 -20.49 56.51 -0.08
CA PHE A 97 -21.51 57.18 0.72
C PHE A 97 -21.05 58.57 1.19
N GLU A 98 -19.82 58.68 1.69
CA GLU A 98 -19.24 59.95 2.12
C GLU A 98 -19.18 60.98 0.98
N VAL A 99 -18.78 60.53 -0.21
CA VAL A 99 -18.75 61.37 -1.41
C VAL A 99 -20.16 61.83 -1.79
N LEU A 100 -21.15 60.93 -1.82
CA LEU A 100 -22.53 61.30 -2.13
C LEU A 100 -23.11 62.30 -1.12
N GLN A 101 -22.82 62.13 0.17
CA GLN A 101 -23.25 63.07 1.20
C GLN A 101 -22.63 64.46 0.98
N LYS A 102 -21.30 64.54 0.79
CA LYS A 102 -20.59 65.80 0.56
C LYS A 102 -21.04 66.51 -0.73
N VAL A 103 -21.30 65.74 -1.79
CA VAL A 103 -21.84 66.29 -3.04
C VAL A 103 -23.27 66.80 -2.85
N GLY A 104 -24.11 66.08 -2.11
CA GLY A 104 -25.46 66.51 -1.76
C GLY A 104 -25.49 67.80 -0.94
N GLU A 105 -24.60 67.92 0.06
CA GLU A 105 -24.40 69.14 0.84
C GLU A 105 -23.94 70.33 -0.03
N ALA A 106 -23.06 70.10 -0.99
CA ALA A 106 -22.55 71.14 -1.88
C ALA A 106 -23.55 71.59 -2.97
N VAL A 107 -24.43 70.69 -3.43
CA VAL A 107 -25.38 70.96 -4.53
C VAL A 107 -26.75 71.42 -4.02
N GLY A 108 -27.04 71.26 -2.72
CA GLY A 108 -28.20 71.89 -2.06
C GLY A 108 -29.53 71.14 -2.22
N ASP A 109 -29.50 69.84 -2.47
CA ASP A 109 -30.72 69.02 -2.55
C ASP A 109 -30.58 67.74 -1.70
N THR A 110 -31.04 67.82 -0.45
CA THR A 110 -30.93 66.74 0.56
C THR A 110 -31.94 65.60 0.35
N GLN A 111 -32.71 65.55 -0.75
CA GLN A 111 -33.84 64.63 -0.90
C GLN A 111 -33.69 63.42 -1.84
N THR A 112 -32.58 63.17 -2.55
CA THR A 112 -32.62 62.16 -3.65
C THR A 112 -31.70 60.93 -3.52
N TYR A 113 -31.30 60.51 -2.32
CA TYR A 113 -30.56 59.25 -2.19
C TYR A 113 -31.17 58.33 -1.13
N GLN A 114 -32.40 57.86 -1.39
CA GLN A 114 -32.96 56.69 -0.71
C GLN A 114 -32.60 55.42 -1.47
N LEU A 115 -31.80 54.59 -0.77
CA LEU A 115 -31.56 53.13 -0.89
C LEU A 115 -31.81 52.46 -2.24
#